data_AF-A0A840WAJ1-F1
#
_entry.id   AF-A0A840WAJ1-F1
#
_cell.length_a   1.000
_cell.length_b   1.000
_cell.length_c   1.000
_cell.angle_alpha   90.00
_cell.angle_beta   90.00
_cell.angle_gamma   90.00
#
_symmetry.space_group_name_H-M   'P 1'
#
loop_
_entity.id
_entity.type
_entity.pdbx_description
1 polymer ?
#
loop_
_entity_poly.entity_id
_entity_poly.type
_entity_poly.pdbx_seq_one_letter_code
_entity_poly.pdbx_strand_id
1 'polypeptide(L)'
;MTALTVRKQDGVFVLDSGAGGCASLRTGWTWRRGEIRTGAGLWTVAPTDRRRIGVTAQTEHGVAVRLDPLRSHVPGPGGVARWAPGRCGGELVRDGHRIAVRLPGRLGGPIRVDVTGVWAEVELVTLTACFALMSRRRQRTLNTMAVISIATQGPVG
;
A
#
# COMPACT_ATOMS: atom_id res chain seq x y z
N MET A 1 -4.12 20.92 1.23
CA MET A 1 -4.23 19.58 0.60
C MET A 1 -3.01 19.40 -0.28
N THR A 2 -2.32 18.28 -0.16
CA THR A 2 -1.07 18.00 -0.87
C THR A 2 -1.28 16.78 -1.76
N ALA A 3 -1.00 16.89 -3.05
CA ALA A 3 -1.08 15.78 -3.99
C ALA A 3 0.31 15.16 -4.15
N LEU A 4 0.41 13.85 -3.90
CA LEU A 4 1.62 13.06 -4.10
C LEU A 4 1.36 12.05 -5.22
N THR A 5 2.43 11.67 -5.92
CA THR A 5 2.34 10.64 -6.97
C THR A 5 3.35 9.54 -6.70
N VAL A 6 2.90 8.29 -6.75
CA VAL A 6 3.81 7.13 -6.75
C VAL A 6 3.91 6.60 -8.17
N ARG A 7 5.13 6.55 -8.71
CA ARG A 7 5.41 6.07 -10.06
C ARG A 7 6.25 4.80 -10.01
N LYS A 8 6.05 3.91 -10.98
CA LYS A 8 6.93 2.74 -11.14
C LYS A 8 8.12 3.14 -12.02
N GLN A 9 9.34 2.95 -11.51
CA GLN A 9 10.62 3.19 -12.17
C GLN A 9 11.49 1.95 -11.96
N ASP A 10 11.91 1.28 -13.04
CA ASP A 10 12.80 0.10 -13.00
C ASP A 10 12.37 -1.01 -12.01
N GLY A 11 11.06 -1.23 -11.88
CA GLY A 11 10.51 -2.24 -10.97
C GLY A 11 10.33 -1.78 -9.52
N VAL A 12 10.76 -0.57 -9.19
CA VAL A 12 10.60 0.08 -7.89
C VAL A 12 9.49 1.13 -7.98
N PHE A 13 8.74 1.32 -6.89
CA PHE A 13 7.72 2.35 -6.79
C PHE A 13 8.28 3.54 -6.04
N VAL A 14 8.46 4.68 -6.70
CA VAL A 14 9.06 5.89 -6.13
C VAL A 14 7.95 6.90 -5.85
N LEU A 15 7.93 7.41 -4.62
CA LEU A 15 7.06 8.50 -4.19
C LEU A 15 7.74 9.83 -4.56
N ASP A 16 7.08 10.59 -5.42
CA ASP A 16 7.48 11.94 -5.77
C ASP A 16 6.78 12.91 -4.80
N SER A 17 7.56 13.45 -3.86
CA SER A 17 7.09 14.38 -2.83
C SER A 17 7.30 15.85 -3.19
N GLY A 18 7.89 16.16 -4.35
CA GLY A 18 8.22 17.54 -4.77
C GLY A 18 9.29 18.24 -3.93
N ALA A 19 9.59 17.76 -2.72
CA ALA A 19 10.52 18.35 -1.75
C ALA A 19 11.91 17.70 -1.74
N GLY A 20 12.27 16.95 -2.79
CA GLY A 20 13.59 16.31 -2.94
C GLY A 20 13.81 15.02 -2.13
N GLY A 21 12.84 14.61 -1.30
CA GLY A 21 12.85 13.31 -0.63
C GLY A 21 12.35 12.19 -1.55
N CYS A 22 13.22 11.26 -1.93
CA CYS A 22 12.85 10.07 -2.69
C CYS A 22 12.60 8.88 -1.75
N ALA A 23 11.35 8.71 -1.33
CA ALA A 23 10.92 7.45 -0.71
C ALA A 23 10.59 6.42 -1.80
N SER A 24 10.90 5.14 -1.53
CA SER A 24 10.68 4.08 -2.50
C SER A 24 10.15 2.79 -1.87
N LEU A 25 9.45 2.00 -2.67
CA LEU A 25 8.91 0.70 -2.34
C LEU A 25 9.38 -0.32 -3.38
N ARG A 26 10.16 -1.30 -2.93
CA ARG A 26 10.56 -2.47 -3.71
C ARG A 26 9.72 -3.67 -3.30
N THR A 27 9.29 -4.48 -4.26
CA THR A 27 8.44 -5.65 -3.97
C THR A 27 8.86 -6.84 -4.82
N GLY A 28 8.65 -8.06 -4.31
CA GLY A 28 8.67 -9.26 -5.13
C GLY A 28 7.40 -9.41 -5.97
N TRP A 29 7.45 -10.25 -7.00
CA TRP A 29 6.35 -10.51 -7.94
C TRP A 29 5.02 -10.93 -7.29
N THR A 30 5.09 -11.62 -6.15
CA THR A 30 3.90 -12.12 -5.44
C THR A 30 3.26 -11.07 -4.52
N TRP A 31 3.93 -9.93 -4.31
CA TRP A 31 3.51 -8.87 -3.39
C TRP A 31 3.25 -9.37 -1.95
N ARG A 32 3.88 -10.48 -1.56
CA ARG A 32 3.75 -11.03 -0.19
C ARG A 32 4.66 -10.31 0.81
N ARG A 33 5.72 -9.69 0.30
CA ARG A 33 6.65 -8.87 1.05
C ARG A 33 7.15 -7.74 0.16
N GLY A 34 7.48 -6.62 0.77
CA GLY A 34 8.19 -5.52 0.16
C GLY A 34 9.10 -4.82 1.16
N GLU A 35 9.84 -3.86 0.66
CA GLU A 35 10.76 -3.03 1.42
C GLU A 35 10.43 -1.57 1.08
N ILE A 36 10.13 -0.78 2.10
CA ILE A 36 10.00 0.67 1.97
C ILE A 36 11.31 1.29 2.44
N ARG A 37 11.84 2.23 1.67
CA ARG A 37 12.96 3.09 2.07
C ARG A 37 12.47 4.54 2.09
N THR A 38 12.75 5.26 3.15
CA THR A 38 12.51 6.70 3.29
C THR A 38 13.76 7.37 3.86
N GLY A 39 13.73 8.69 4.07
CA GLY A 39 14.83 9.39 4.75
C GLY A 39 15.10 8.87 6.17
N ALA A 40 14.09 8.30 6.85
CA ALA A 40 14.20 7.84 8.23
C ALA A 40 14.67 6.38 8.37
N GLY A 41 14.76 5.59 7.30
CA GLY A 41 15.19 4.19 7.39
C GLY A 41 14.68 3.23 6.31
N LEU A 42 14.67 1.95 6.66
CA LEU A 42 14.23 0.82 5.85
C LEU A 42 13.22 -0.02 6.62
N TRP A 43 12.05 -0.30 6.03
CA TRP A 43 10.99 -1.08 6.64
C TRP A 43 10.63 -2.29 5.78
N THR A 44 10.50 -3.44 6.41
CA THR A 44 9.84 -4.59 5.79
C THR A 44 8.34 -4.39 5.84
N VAL A 45 7.66 -4.58 4.71
CA VAL A 45 6.20 -4.54 4.63
C VAL A 45 5.62 -5.88 4.22
N ALA A 46 4.53 -6.28 4.84
CA ALA A 46 3.85 -7.54 4.53
C ALA A 46 2.36 -7.47 4.88
N PRO A 47 1.49 -8.18 4.11
CA PRO A 47 0.11 -8.36 4.52
C PRO A 47 0.03 -9.15 5.84
N THR A 48 -0.92 -8.80 6.70
CA THR A 48 -1.13 -9.49 7.99
C THR A 48 -2.10 -10.65 7.91
N ASP A 49 -2.85 -10.78 6.82
CA ASP A 49 -3.88 -11.78 6.64
C ASP A 49 -3.91 -12.35 5.21
N ARG A 50 -4.55 -13.52 5.05
CA ARG A 50 -4.65 -14.22 3.75
C ARG A 50 -5.45 -13.43 2.70
N ARG A 51 -6.42 -12.62 3.10
CA ARG A 51 -7.23 -11.77 2.20
C ARG A 51 -6.50 -10.47 1.84
N ARG A 52 -5.33 -10.21 2.45
CA ARG A 52 -4.51 -9.01 2.27
C ARG A 52 -5.30 -7.72 2.48
N ILE A 53 -6.08 -7.72 3.56
CA ILE A 53 -6.89 -6.58 3.98
C ILE A 53 -6.07 -5.68 4.91
N GLY A 54 -5.28 -6.29 5.79
CA GLY A 54 -4.33 -5.62 6.66
C GLY A 54 -2.89 -5.72 6.15
N VAL A 55 -2.06 -4.75 6.52
CA VAL A 55 -0.62 -4.68 6.24
C VAL A 55 0.12 -4.10 7.44
N THR A 56 1.36 -4.54 7.66
CA THR A 56 2.31 -3.87 8.55
C THR A 56 3.54 -3.38 7.78
N ALA A 57 4.14 -2.30 8.26
CA ALA A 57 5.51 -1.91 7.97
C ALA A 57 6.29 -1.91 9.29
N GLN A 58 7.37 -2.67 9.34
CA GLN A 58 8.10 -2.98 10.57
C GLN A 58 9.61 -3.01 10.35
N THR A 59 10.34 -2.73 11.43
CA THR A 59 11.78 -2.97 11.56
C THR A 59 12.01 -4.12 12.55
N GLU A 60 13.27 -4.44 12.84
CA GLU A 60 13.62 -5.35 13.95
C GLU A 60 13.13 -4.85 15.30
N HIS A 61 12.98 -3.52 15.46
CA HIS A 61 12.53 -2.86 16.69
C HIS A 61 11.00 -2.84 16.85
N GLY A 62 10.25 -3.32 15.85
CA GLY A 62 8.79 -3.46 15.93
C GLY A 62 8.01 -2.82 14.79
N VAL A 63 6.69 -2.77 14.97
CA VAL A 63 5.74 -2.31 13.96
C VAL A 63 5.61 -0.78 14.01
N ALA A 64 6.11 -0.11 12.97
CA ALA A 64 5.97 1.34 12.82
C ALA A 64 4.57 1.73 12.30
N VAL A 65 4.08 0.99 11.31
CA VAL A 65 2.74 1.19 10.71
C VAL A 65 1.98 -0.12 10.69
N ARG A 66 0.72 -0.09 11.11
CA ARG A 66 -0.28 -1.13 10.84
C ARG A 66 -1.48 -0.48 10.19
N LEU A 67 -1.84 -0.92 9.00
CA LEU A 67 -3.11 -0.54 8.37
C LEU A 67 -4.01 -1.76 8.40
N ASP A 68 -5.06 -1.71 9.20
CA ASP A 68 -6.05 -2.76 9.36
C ASP A 68 -7.42 -2.12 9.65
N PRO A 69 -8.51 -2.56 9.00
CA PRO A 69 -9.82 -1.94 9.20
C PRO A 69 -10.32 -1.94 10.64
N LEU A 70 -9.87 -2.89 11.46
CA LEU A 70 -10.27 -3.01 12.86
C LEU A 70 -9.29 -2.29 13.79
N ARG A 71 -7.98 -2.35 13.50
CA ARG A 71 -6.94 -1.82 14.40
C ARG A 71 -5.76 -1.24 13.63
N SER A 72 -5.92 -0.03 13.10
CA SER A 72 -4.81 0.71 12.48
C SER A 72 -3.99 1.47 13.51
N HIS A 73 -2.69 1.53 13.27
CA HIS A 73 -1.70 2.29 14.02
C HIS A 73 -0.75 2.97 13.03
N VAL A 74 -0.52 4.26 13.21
CA VAL A 74 0.39 5.05 12.38
C VAL A 74 1.19 6.01 13.26
N PRO A 75 2.45 6.35 12.88
CA PRO A 75 3.30 7.24 13.67
C PRO A 75 2.69 8.61 13.94
N GLY A 76 3.21 9.24 14.99
CA GLY A 76 2.88 10.60 15.39
C GLY A 76 1.67 10.70 16.32
N PRO A 77 1.48 11.90 16.91
CA PRO A 77 0.38 12.16 17.82
C PRO A 77 -0.97 12.08 17.09
N GLY A 78 -2.01 11.70 17.83
CA GLY A 78 -3.38 11.69 17.35
C GLY A 78 -4.21 10.54 17.92
N GLY A 79 -5.50 10.59 17.61
CA GLY A 79 -6.47 9.56 17.92
C GLY A 79 -6.35 8.34 17.01
N VAL A 80 -7.36 7.49 17.11
CA VAL A 80 -7.39 6.19 16.40
C VAL A 80 -7.46 6.41 14.89
N ALA A 81 -6.47 5.90 14.17
CA ALA A 81 -6.49 5.86 12.72
C ALA A 81 -7.47 4.79 12.22
N ARG A 82 -8.15 5.06 11.12
CA ARG A 82 -9.11 4.15 10.48
C ARG A 82 -8.74 3.92 9.03
N TRP A 83 -8.42 2.67 8.69
CA TRP A 83 -8.09 2.25 7.34
C TRP A 83 -9.30 1.62 6.64
N ALA A 84 -9.64 2.14 5.46
CA ALA A 84 -10.75 1.67 4.64
C ALA A 84 -10.26 1.29 3.23
N PRO A 85 -9.84 0.03 2.99
CA PRO A 85 -9.38 -0.41 1.68
C PRO A 85 -10.55 -0.71 0.72
N GLY A 86 -10.60 -0.01 -0.41
CA GLY A 86 -11.57 -0.20 -1.50
C GLY A 86 -11.07 -1.06 -2.67
N ARG A 87 -11.83 -1.07 -3.78
CA ARG A 87 -11.48 -1.81 -5.00
C ARG A 87 -10.39 -1.13 -5.83
N CYS A 88 -10.53 0.18 -6.03
CA CYS A 88 -9.66 1.00 -6.87
C CYS A 88 -8.82 2.00 -6.07
N GLY A 89 -8.83 1.89 -4.75
CA GLY A 89 -8.23 2.87 -3.85
C GLY A 89 -8.47 2.50 -2.40
N GLY A 90 -8.07 3.36 -1.48
CA GLY A 90 -8.30 3.20 -0.05
C GLY A 90 -8.02 4.49 0.68
N GLU A 91 -8.61 4.62 1.86
CA GLU A 91 -8.55 5.84 2.66
C GLU A 91 -8.10 5.54 4.07
N LEU A 92 -7.17 6.35 4.56
CA LEU A 92 -6.76 6.39 5.95
C LEU A 92 -7.20 7.71 6.55
N VAL A 93 -7.94 7.67 7.65
CA VAL A 93 -8.43 8.87 8.36
C VAL A 93 -7.96 8.85 9.80
N ARG A 94 -7.50 9.99 10.32
CA ARG A 94 -7.15 10.22 11.73
C ARG A 94 -7.46 11.68 12.08
N ASP A 95 -8.31 11.93 13.06
CA ASP A 95 -8.63 13.29 13.57
C ASP A 95 -8.95 14.33 12.50
N GLY A 96 -9.74 13.96 11.48
CA GLY A 96 -10.08 14.84 10.36
C GLY A 96 -8.99 15.00 9.29
N HIS A 97 -7.78 14.47 9.52
CA HIS A 97 -6.74 14.31 8.50
C HIS A 97 -7.02 13.06 7.67
N ARG A 98 -6.62 13.08 6.39
CA ARG A 98 -6.88 11.99 5.45
C ARG A 98 -5.70 11.75 4.51
N ILE A 99 -5.43 10.48 4.24
CA ILE A 99 -4.62 10.02 3.11
C ILE A 99 -5.51 9.16 2.23
N ALA A 100 -5.80 9.63 1.02
CA ALA A 100 -6.61 8.91 0.05
C ALA A 100 -5.75 8.44 -1.11
N VAL A 101 -5.66 7.12 -1.30
CA VAL A 101 -4.87 6.48 -2.35
C VAL A 101 -5.79 6.01 -3.47
N ARG A 102 -5.44 6.30 -4.72
CA ARG A 102 -6.16 5.87 -5.92
C ARG A 102 -5.21 5.11 -6.85
N LEU A 103 -5.51 3.84 -7.08
CA LEU A 103 -4.77 3.00 -8.02
C LEU A 103 -5.13 3.36 -9.47
N PRO A 104 -4.18 3.23 -10.41
CA PRO A 104 -4.47 3.41 -11.82
C PRO A 104 -5.39 2.31 -12.35
N GLY A 105 -6.24 2.63 -13.34
CA GLY A 105 -7.05 1.63 -14.04
C GLY A 105 -6.18 0.56 -14.73
N ARG A 106 -5.09 0.99 -15.38
CA ARG A 106 -4.14 0.11 -16.07
C ARG A 106 -2.97 -0.28 -15.16
N LEU A 107 -2.44 -1.49 -15.34
CA LEU A 107 -1.23 -1.95 -14.65
C LEU A 107 -0.04 -1.04 -15.01
N GLY A 108 0.76 -0.64 -14.02
CA GLY A 108 1.95 0.19 -14.22
C GLY A 108 1.69 1.69 -14.29
N GLY A 109 0.44 2.15 -14.29
CA GLY A 109 0.12 3.59 -14.24
C GLY A 109 0.54 4.24 -12.90
N PRO A 110 0.55 5.59 -12.83
CA PRO A 110 0.84 6.29 -11.59
C PRO A 110 -0.28 6.11 -10.56
N ILE A 111 0.10 5.91 -9.31
CA ILE A 111 -0.82 5.91 -8.16
C ILE A 111 -0.92 7.35 -7.66
N ARG A 112 -2.14 7.84 -7.48
CA ARG A 112 -2.39 9.19 -6.95
C ARG A 112 -2.68 9.11 -5.47
N VAL A 113 -2.12 10.04 -4.71
CA VAL A 113 -2.32 10.11 -3.26
C VAL A 113 -2.67 11.56 -2.89
N ASP A 114 -3.86 11.74 -2.32
CA ASP A 114 -4.31 13.04 -1.81
C ASP A 114 -4.15 13.05 -0.28
N VAL A 115 -3.35 13.99 0.24
CA VAL A 115 -3.08 14.13 1.67
C VAL A 115 -3.70 15.42 2.22
N THR A 116 -4.44 15.31 3.32
CA THR A 116 -4.93 16.44 4.10
C THR A 116 -4.43 16.35 5.53
N GLY A 117 -4.11 17.52 6.10
CA GLY A 117 -3.53 17.62 7.43
C GLY A 117 -2.05 17.23 7.49
N VAL A 118 -1.51 17.24 8.69
CA VAL A 118 -0.11 16.88 8.97
C VAL A 118 -0.04 15.41 9.40
N TRP A 119 0.90 14.68 8.81
CA TRP A 119 1.17 13.28 9.13
C TRP A 119 2.65 13.11 9.43
N ALA A 120 2.95 12.50 10.58
CA ALA A 120 4.30 12.01 10.83
C ALA A 120 4.62 10.86 9.89
N GLU A 121 5.84 10.81 9.37
CA GLU A 121 6.30 9.75 8.46
C GLU A 121 5.35 9.55 7.26
N VAL A 122 4.85 10.65 6.69
CA VAL A 122 3.85 10.63 5.60
C VAL A 122 4.26 9.73 4.44
N GLU A 123 5.55 9.68 4.12
CA GLU A 123 6.10 8.83 3.06
C GLU A 123 5.93 7.34 3.37
N LEU A 124 6.28 6.92 4.58
CA LEU A 124 6.14 5.54 5.05
C LEU A 124 4.67 5.12 5.08
N VAL A 125 3.80 5.96 5.64
CA VAL A 125 2.36 5.68 5.72
C VAL A 125 1.76 5.57 4.31
N THR A 126 2.12 6.49 3.42
CA THR A 126 1.65 6.51 2.02
C THR A 126 2.09 5.26 1.26
N LEU A 127 3.36 4.90 1.31
CA LEU A 127 3.87 3.72 0.61
C LEU A 127 3.32 2.42 1.21
N THR A 128 3.04 2.38 2.51
CA THR A 128 2.38 1.24 3.16
C THR A 128 0.94 1.07 2.66
N ALA A 129 0.19 2.18 2.53
CA ALA A 129 -1.16 2.16 1.96
C ALA A 129 -1.17 1.74 0.48
N CYS A 130 -0.19 2.22 -0.31
CA CYS A 130 0.01 1.79 -1.70
C CYS A 130 0.29 0.28 -1.78
N PHE A 131 1.17 -0.26 -0.93
CA PHE A 131 1.45 -1.69 -0.87
C PHE A 131 0.20 -2.50 -0.50
N ALA A 132 -0.59 -2.05 0.49
CA ALA A 132 -1.84 -2.71 0.89
C ALA A 132 -2.76 -2.93 -0.31
N LEU A 133 -3.01 -1.86 -1.07
CA LEU A 133 -3.93 -1.87 -2.20
C LEU A 133 -3.38 -2.68 -3.39
N MET A 134 -2.09 -2.54 -3.69
CA MET A 134 -1.46 -3.27 -4.79
C MET A 134 -1.34 -4.77 -4.51
N SER A 135 -0.99 -5.16 -3.28
CA SER A 135 -0.93 -6.56 -2.88
C SER A 135 -2.31 -7.24 -2.96
N ARG A 136 -3.37 -6.53 -2.54
CA ARG A 136 -4.76 -6.97 -2.68
C ARG A 136 -5.20 -7.08 -4.14
N ARG A 137 -4.89 -6.07 -4.98
CA ARG A 137 -5.14 -6.13 -6.43
C ARG A 137 -4.45 -7.34 -7.06
N ARG A 138 -3.19 -7.58 -6.70
CA ARG A 138 -2.42 -8.72 -7.19
C ARG A 138 -3.04 -10.05 -6.78
N GLN A 139 -3.46 -10.20 -5.53
CA GLN A 139 -4.13 -11.41 -5.06
C GLN A 139 -5.41 -11.69 -5.85
N ARG A 140 -6.23 -10.66 -6.10
CA ARG A 140 -7.43 -10.80 -6.93
C ARG A 140 -7.10 -11.28 -8.34
N THR A 141 -6.10 -10.68 -8.99
CA THR A 141 -5.65 -11.11 -10.32
C THR A 141 -5.19 -12.56 -10.33
N LEU A 142 -4.39 -13.00 -9.35
CA LEU A 142 -3.93 -14.38 -9.25
C LEU A 142 -5.09 -15.37 -9.01
N ASN A 143 -6.04 -15.01 -8.15
CA ASN A 143 -7.23 -15.83 -7.92
C ASN A 143 -8.07 -15.97 -9.20
N THR A 144 -8.29 -14.87 -9.94
CA THR A 144 -9.01 -14.91 -11.22
C THR A 144 -8.30 -15.77 -12.25
N MET A 145 -6.97 -15.67 -12.37
CA MET A 145 -6.20 -16.52 -13.28
C MET A 145 -6.31 -18.00 -12.94
N ALA A 146 -6.21 -18.35 -11.65
CA ALA A 146 -6.36 -19.73 -11.21
C ALA A 146 -7.74 -20.30 -11.53
N VAL A 147 -8.81 -19.52 -11.35
CA VAL A 147 -10.19 -19.92 -11.70
C VAL A 147 -10.34 -20.14 -13.20
N ILE A 148 -9.78 -19.26 -14.04
CA ILE A 148 -9.85 -19.39 -15.50
C ILE A 148 -9.10 -20.64 -15.97
N SER A 149 -7.90 -20.91 -15.44
CA SER A 149 -7.12 -22.09 -15.80
C SER A 149 -7.84 -23.41 -15.51
N ILE A 150 -8.61 -23.48 -14.41
CA ILE A 150 -9.43 -24.64 -14.06
C ILE A 150 -10.62 -24.78 -15.01
N ALA A 151 -11.26 -23.68 -15.40
CA ALA A 151 -12.41 -23.69 -16.31
C ALA A 151 -12.04 -24.06 -17.76
N THR A 152 -10.80 -23.81 -18.20
CA THR A 152 -10.32 -24.18 -19.54
C THR A 152 -9.88 -25.64 -19.67
N GLN A 153 -9.71 -26.38 -18.55
CA GLN A 153 -9.51 -27.84 -18.57
C GLN A 153 -10.86 -28.54 -18.43
N GLY A 154 -11.72 -28.41 -19.45
CA GLY A 154 -12.91 -29.26 -19.59
C GLY A 154 -12.52 -30.72 -19.86
N PRO A 155 -13.40 -31.70 -19.55
CA PRO A 155 -13.10 -33.10 -19.73
C PRO A 155 -12.86 -33.40 -21.21
N VAL A 156 -11.72 -34.01 -21.51
CA VAL A 156 -11.51 -34.71 -22.78
C VAL A 156 -12.35 -35.98 -22.66
N GLY A 157 -13.57 -35.93 -23.20
CA GLY A 157 -14.38 -37.11 -23.46
C GLY A 157 -13.89 -37.86 -24.68
#